data_AF-A0A255HBG3-F1
#
_entry.id   AF-A0A255HBG3-F1
#
_cell.length_a   1.000
_cell.length_b   1.000
_cell.length_c   1.000
_cell.angle_alpha   90.00
_cell.angle_beta   90.00
_cell.angle_gamma   90.00
#
_symmetry.space_group_name_H-M   'P 1'
#
loop_
_entity.id
_entity.type
_entity.pdbx_description
1 polymer ?
#
loop_
_entity_poly.entity_id
_entity_poly.type
_entity_poly.pdbx_seq_one_letter_code
_entity_poly.pdbx_strand_id
1 'polypeptide(L)'
;MSNRDDEELEEFELPSRDDRDDLDDDLDELDLGDDDDDDDDDDDYDDLEDAGVDDIDLVVGIYREDGQPVATALALDLANDLDELIGQLRRQPADAGAIGMVSLVGEVFAIVRVRGANVQVLLSDAAAAGDWPIGRDIADFLGVEEIPDTDDDSEPMGDLGLLADLGVSEFEMEAFCDDYDSDSDELLGQIADRISVGPAFRRAVESFD
;
A
#
# COMPACT_ATOMS: atom_id res chain seq x y z
N MET A 1 0.76 -42.91 55.80
CA MET A 1 -0.61 -43.19 55.34
C MET A 1 -0.60 -43.03 53.83
N SER A 2 -1.10 -44.07 53.14
CA SER A 2 -1.45 -44.20 51.70
C SER A 2 -0.44 -43.69 50.64
N ASN A 3 0.19 -44.50 49.79
CA ASN A 3 -0.27 -45.57 48.86
C ASN A 3 -0.72 -45.00 47.50
N ARG A 4 0.05 -45.38 46.44
CA ARG A 4 -0.28 -45.35 45.00
C ARG A 4 -0.45 -43.94 44.42
N ASP A 5 -0.02 -43.63 43.19
CA ASP A 5 -0.13 -44.41 41.97
C ASP A 5 1.14 -44.46 41.11
N ASP A 6 1.21 -45.58 40.40
CA ASP A 6 2.24 -46.09 39.51
C ASP A 6 1.55 -46.11 38.14
N GLU A 7 2.04 -45.34 37.18
CA GLU A 7 1.62 -45.48 35.79
C GLU A 7 2.88 -45.60 34.92
N GLU A 8 3.05 -46.82 34.43
CA GLU A 8 4.13 -47.33 33.59
C GLU A 8 4.27 -46.54 32.29
N LEU A 9 5.52 -46.24 31.94
CA LEU A 9 5.90 -45.82 30.59
C LEU A 9 6.05 -47.08 29.73
N GLU A 10 5.05 -47.40 28.91
CA GLU A 10 5.20 -48.40 27.85
C GLU A 10 5.94 -47.78 26.65
N GLU A 11 7.20 -48.20 26.52
CA GLU A 11 8.09 -47.99 25.39
C GLU A 11 7.59 -48.81 24.19
N PHE A 12 7.11 -48.16 23.12
CA PHE A 12 6.70 -48.85 21.89
C PHE A 12 7.84 -48.82 20.86
N GLU A 13 8.35 -50.01 20.58
CA GLU A 13 9.45 -50.35 19.67
C GLU A 13 9.20 -49.89 18.22
N LEU A 14 10.19 -49.22 17.61
CA LEU A 14 10.20 -48.89 16.19
C LEU A 14 10.70 -50.10 15.36
N PRO A 15 9.96 -50.61 14.37
CA PRO A 15 10.53 -51.56 13.42
C PRO A 15 11.43 -50.83 12.40
N SER A 16 12.67 -51.30 12.27
CA SER A 16 13.62 -50.89 11.23
C SER A 16 13.43 -51.70 9.93
N ARG A 17 13.89 -51.10 8.83
CA ARG A 17 13.73 -51.39 7.39
C ARG A 17 14.39 -52.68 6.84
N ASP A 18 14.09 -52.88 5.54
CA ASP A 18 14.64 -53.78 4.50
C ASP A 18 13.95 -55.16 4.42
N ASP A 19 13.47 -55.65 3.27
CA ASP A 19 14.17 -55.87 1.99
C ASP A 19 13.27 -55.68 0.73
N ARG A 20 13.94 -55.63 -0.44
CA ARG A 20 13.49 -55.29 -1.81
C ARG A 20 12.97 -56.50 -2.63
N ASP A 21 12.53 -56.16 -3.85
CA ASP A 21 12.35 -56.99 -5.07
C ASP A 21 10.98 -57.72 -5.15
N ASP A 22 10.18 -57.73 -6.24
CA ASP A 22 10.37 -57.49 -7.68
C ASP A 22 9.02 -57.10 -8.34
N LEU A 23 9.13 -56.21 -9.34
CA LEU A 23 8.41 -55.99 -10.59
C LEU A 23 7.08 -56.72 -10.96
N ASP A 24 6.30 -55.95 -11.73
CA ASP A 24 5.29 -56.26 -12.78
C ASP A 24 3.88 -55.76 -12.42
N ASP A 25 3.46 -54.61 -12.95
CA ASP A 25 2.92 -54.39 -14.31
C ASP A 25 1.39 -54.45 -14.24
N ASP A 26 0.79 -53.29 -13.94
CA ASP A 26 -0.58 -52.92 -14.29
C ASP A 26 -0.66 -51.38 -14.21
N LEU A 27 0.02 -50.73 -15.16
CA LEU A 27 -0.29 -49.36 -15.55
C LEU A 27 -1.60 -49.41 -16.34
N ASP A 28 -2.73 -49.29 -15.65
CA ASP A 28 -4.00 -49.05 -16.32
C ASP A 28 -4.82 -47.98 -15.61
N GLU A 29 -5.25 -47.04 -16.43
CA GLU A 29 -6.20 -45.95 -16.23
C GLU A 29 -5.75 -44.76 -15.37
N LEU A 30 -5.02 -43.88 -16.07
CA LEU A 30 -5.19 -42.43 -15.99
C LEU A 30 -6.69 -42.07 -15.91
N ASP A 31 -7.20 -41.84 -14.72
CA ASP A 31 -8.28 -40.87 -14.51
C ASP A 31 -7.61 -39.59 -14.02
N LEU A 32 -6.90 -38.93 -14.94
CA LEU A 32 -6.67 -37.50 -14.80
C LEU A 32 -8.05 -36.91 -14.98
N GLY A 33 -8.75 -36.73 -13.85
CA GLY A 33 -9.91 -35.86 -13.79
C GLY A 33 -9.52 -34.58 -14.49
N ASP A 34 -10.18 -34.38 -15.62
CA ASP A 34 -10.32 -33.13 -16.33
C ASP A 34 -11.13 -32.21 -15.41
N ASP A 35 -10.54 -31.82 -14.28
CA ASP A 35 -10.89 -30.59 -13.62
C ASP A 35 -10.11 -29.53 -14.40
N ASP A 36 -10.68 -29.17 -15.56
CA ASP A 36 -10.72 -27.79 -16.02
C ASP A 36 -11.36 -26.96 -14.89
N ASP A 37 -10.66 -26.80 -13.77
CA ASP A 37 -10.75 -25.60 -12.98
C ASP A 37 -9.82 -24.59 -13.68
N ASP A 38 -10.18 -24.25 -14.92
CA ASP A 38 -10.13 -22.85 -15.35
C ASP A 38 -11.15 -22.13 -14.45
N ASP A 39 -10.82 -22.02 -13.15
CA ASP A 39 -11.15 -20.83 -12.41
C ASP A 39 -10.25 -19.75 -13.05
N ASP A 40 -10.60 -19.35 -14.27
CA ASP A 40 -10.70 -17.93 -14.58
C ASP A 40 -11.76 -17.38 -13.59
N ASP A 41 -11.43 -17.36 -12.30
CA ASP A 41 -11.60 -16.15 -11.52
C ASP A 41 -10.68 -15.14 -12.25
N ASP A 42 -11.14 -14.69 -13.44
CA ASP A 42 -11.23 -13.26 -13.67
C ASP A 42 -12.09 -12.80 -12.49
N ASP A 43 -11.42 -12.65 -11.34
CA ASP A 43 -11.81 -11.72 -10.34
C ASP A 43 -12.14 -10.48 -11.18
N ASP A 44 -13.43 -10.22 -11.37
CA ASP A 44 -13.93 -8.87 -11.55
C ASP A 44 -13.45 -8.13 -10.28
N TYR A 45 -12.13 -7.90 -10.13
CA TYR A 45 -11.60 -6.67 -9.57
C TYR A 45 -12.40 -5.67 -10.37
N ASP A 46 -13.44 -5.11 -9.76
CA ASP A 46 -14.20 -4.02 -10.34
C ASP A 46 -13.14 -3.07 -10.89
N ASP A 47 -12.93 -3.09 -12.22
CA ASP A 47 -11.85 -2.36 -12.86
C ASP A 47 -12.24 -0.90 -12.62
N LEU A 48 -11.68 -0.34 -11.54
CA LEU A 48 -11.99 1.00 -11.10
C LEU A 48 -11.78 1.91 -12.31
N GLU A 49 -12.76 2.76 -12.57
CA GLU A 49 -12.58 3.74 -13.63
C GLU A 49 -11.38 4.62 -13.25
N ASP A 50 -10.49 4.86 -14.22
CA ASP A 50 -9.38 5.79 -14.04
C ASP A 50 -9.92 7.13 -13.50
N ALA A 51 -9.25 7.69 -12.49
CA ALA A 51 -9.53 9.04 -12.04
C ALA A 51 -9.34 10.01 -13.21
N GLY A 52 -10.40 10.76 -13.52
CA GLY A 52 -10.38 11.76 -14.57
C GLY A 52 -9.49 12.94 -14.19
N VAL A 53 -9.11 13.74 -15.19
CA VAL A 53 -8.36 14.98 -14.95
C VAL A 53 -9.12 15.99 -14.08
N ASP A 54 -10.45 15.87 -14.00
CA ASP A 54 -11.30 16.71 -13.17
C ASP A 54 -11.42 16.18 -11.72
N ASP A 55 -11.02 14.92 -11.47
CA ASP A 55 -11.05 14.27 -10.16
C ASP A 55 -9.70 14.40 -9.42
N ILE A 56 -8.61 14.74 -10.12
CA ILE A 56 -7.26 14.82 -9.56
C ILE A 56 -6.87 16.28 -9.38
N ASP A 57 -6.80 16.74 -8.13
CA ASP A 57 -6.46 18.14 -7.83
C ASP A 57 -4.97 18.44 -8.01
N LEU A 58 -4.11 17.50 -7.57
CA LEU A 58 -2.65 17.62 -7.75
C LEU A 58 -1.94 16.28 -7.67
N VAL A 59 -0.78 16.23 -8.33
CA VAL A 59 0.26 15.22 -8.12
C VAL A 59 1.60 15.94 -8.01
N VAL A 60 2.19 15.99 -6.81
CA VAL A 60 3.42 16.73 -6.55
C VAL A 60 4.54 15.81 -6.05
N GLY A 61 5.68 15.85 -6.75
CA GLY A 61 6.92 15.22 -6.32
C GLY A 61 7.80 16.18 -5.53
N ILE A 62 8.23 15.79 -4.34
CA ILE A 62 9.05 16.56 -3.41
C ILE A 62 10.36 15.81 -3.18
N TYR A 63 11.48 16.52 -3.27
CA TYR A 63 12.82 15.94 -3.04
C TYR A 63 13.81 17.04 -2.63
N ARG A 64 15.08 16.68 -2.42
CA ARG A 64 16.13 17.63 -2.08
C ARG A 64 17.26 17.61 -3.08
N GLU A 65 17.46 18.72 -3.77
CA GLU A 65 18.62 18.95 -4.64
C GLU A 65 19.63 19.84 -3.92
N ASP A 66 20.87 19.38 -3.76
CA ASP A 66 21.93 20.09 -3.01
C ASP A 66 21.50 20.57 -1.61
N GLY A 67 20.63 19.81 -0.95
CA GLY A 67 20.08 20.12 0.38
C GLY A 67 18.96 21.15 0.39
N GLN A 68 18.57 21.71 -0.76
CA GLN A 68 17.41 22.60 -0.90
C GLN A 68 16.14 21.82 -1.22
N PRO A 69 14.99 22.16 -0.60
CA PRO A 69 13.72 21.52 -0.92
C PRO A 69 13.26 21.93 -2.32
N VAL A 70 12.94 20.93 -3.14
CA VAL A 70 12.35 21.06 -4.47
C VAL A 70 10.98 20.39 -4.44
N ALA A 71 10.00 21.02 -5.06
CA ALA A 71 8.71 20.43 -5.36
C ALA A 71 8.41 20.65 -6.85
N THR A 72 7.82 19.67 -7.50
CA THR A 72 7.54 19.68 -8.94
C THR A 72 6.18 19.05 -9.19
N ALA A 73 5.36 19.74 -9.99
CA ALA A 73 4.12 19.17 -10.52
C ALA A 73 4.48 18.00 -11.44
N LEU A 74 3.90 16.84 -11.17
CA LEU A 74 4.03 15.64 -11.98
C LEU A 74 2.79 15.50 -12.89
N ALA A 75 2.79 14.47 -13.74
CA ALA A 75 1.62 14.16 -14.55
C ALA A 75 0.47 13.69 -13.65
N LEU A 76 -0.75 14.16 -13.92
CA LEU A 76 -1.95 13.77 -13.18
C LEU A 76 -2.21 12.27 -13.29
N ASP A 77 -1.95 11.66 -14.45
CA ASP A 77 -2.12 10.22 -14.69
C ASP A 77 -1.38 9.32 -13.68
N LEU A 78 -0.37 9.84 -12.96
CA LEU A 78 0.31 9.09 -11.90
C LEU A 78 -0.57 8.86 -10.66
N ALA A 79 -1.71 9.52 -10.55
CA ALA A 79 -2.74 9.23 -9.57
C ALA A 79 -3.58 7.99 -9.92
N ASN A 80 -3.29 7.32 -11.05
CA ASN A 80 -3.93 6.07 -11.44
C ASN A 80 -3.01 4.84 -11.36
N ASP A 81 -1.71 5.03 -11.06
CA ASP A 81 -0.73 3.93 -11.01
C ASP A 81 0.35 4.21 -9.95
N LEU A 82 0.28 3.50 -8.83
CA LEU A 82 1.22 3.62 -7.72
C LEU A 82 2.64 3.22 -8.13
N ASP A 83 2.79 2.17 -8.94
CA ASP A 83 4.09 1.68 -9.38
C ASP A 83 4.78 2.67 -10.30
N GLU A 84 4.02 3.34 -11.19
CA GLU A 84 4.54 4.42 -12.01
C GLU A 84 4.93 5.62 -11.13
N LEU A 85 4.09 6.04 -10.18
CA LEU A 85 4.40 7.11 -9.24
C LEU A 85 5.69 6.82 -8.46
N ILE A 86 5.83 5.62 -7.89
CA ILE A 86 7.05 5.16 -7.23
C ILE A 86 8.24 5.22 -8.21
N GLY A 87 8.05 4.74 -9.44
CA GLY A 87 9.04 4.76 -10.51
C GLY A 87 9.52 6.18 -10.85
N GLN A 88 8.63 7.17 -10.84
CA GLN A 88 8.95 8.59 -11.04
C GLN A 88 9.75 9.15 -9.86
N LEU A 89 9.34 8.84 -8.63
CA LEU A 89 10.00 9.30 -7.40
C LEU A 89 11.42 8.71 -7.26
N ARG A 90 11.63 7.45 -7.67
CA ARG A 90 12.95 6.79 -7.68
C ARG A 90 13.99 7.49 -8.55
N ARG A 91 13.55 8.27 -9.55
CA ARG A 91 14.47 8.99 -10.47
C ARG A 91 14.99 10.30 -9.89
N GLN A 92 14.39 10.80 -8.81
CA GLN A 92 14.77 12.08 -8.23
C GLN A 92 16.08 11.96 -7.43
N PRO A 93 16.98 12.94 -7.51
CA PRO A 93 18.19 12.96 -6.71
C PRO A 93 17.82 13.30 -5.25
N ALA A 94 17.77 12.32 -4.36
CA ALA A 94 17.42 12.59 -2.96
C ALA A 94 18.15 11.69 -1.95
N ASP A 95 19.11 12.27 -1.22
CA ASP A 95 19.77 11.59 -0.07
C ASP A 95 18.78 11.21 1.04
N ALA A 96 17.67 11.94 1.19
CA ALA A 96 16.64 11.73 2.22
C ALA A 96 15.36 11.05 1.69
N GLY A 97 15.38 10.63 0.43
CA GLY A 97 14.21 10.11 -0.31
C GLY A 97 13.36 11.18 -0.98
N ALA A 98 12.51 10.73 -1.89
CA ALA A 98 11.50 11.54 -2.57
C ALA A 98 10.11 11.23 -1.99
N ILE A 99 9.23 12.22 -2.00
CA ILE A 99 7.85 12.13 -1.51
C ILE A 99 6.92 12.50 -2.66
N GLY A 100 5.96 11.65 -2.97
CA GLY A 100 4.80 11.97 -3.80
C GLY A 100 3.64 12.35 -2.90
N MET A 101 2.91 13.38 -3.28
CA MET A 101 1.66 13.81 -2.65
C MET A 101 0.61 13.87 -3.76
N VAL A 102 -0.52 13.20 -3.53
CA VAL A 102 -1.67 13.10 -4.44
C VAL A 102 -2.91 13.56 -3.70
N SER A 103 -3.74 14.38 -4.33
CA SER A 103 -5.04 14.84 -3.84
C SER A 103 -6.09 14.51 -4.88
N LEU A 104 -7.22 14.00 -4.42
CA LEU A 104 -8.38 13.60 -5.22
C LEU A 104 -9.63 14.27 -4.67
N VAL A 105 -10.44 14.81 -5.57
CA VAL A 105 -11.77 15.41 -5.38
C VAL A 105 -11.90 16.40 -4.20
N GLY A 106 -10.79 16.93 -3.69
CA GLY A 106 -10.73 17.74 -2.48
C GLY A 106 -10.98 16.97 -1.18
N GLU A 107 -11.18 15.65 -1.21
CA GLU A 107 -11.60 14.87 -0.02
C GLU A 107 -10.54 13.85 0.43
N VAL A 108 -9.79 13.26 -0.51
CA VAL A 108 -8.83 12.19 -0.23
C VAL A 108 -7.42 12.62 -0.61
N PHE A 109 -6.43 12.25 0.20
CA PHE A 109 -5.03 12.37 -0.19
C PHE A 109 -4.23 11.09 0.04
N ALA A 110 -3.20 10.90 -0.78
CA ALA A 110 -2.20 9.86 -0.60
C ALA A 110 -0.79 10.46 -0.53
N ILE A 111 0.06 9.87 0.32
CA ILE A 111 1.47 10.22 0.45
C ILE A 111 2.32 8.97 0.24
N VAL A 112 3.22 9.04 -0.73
CA VAL A 112 4.17 7.96 -1.06
C VAL A 112 5.57 8.46 -0.79
N ARG A 113 6.36 7.75 0.03
CA ARG A 113 7.75 8.10 0.30
C ARG A 113 8.69 6.99 -0.15
N VAL A 114 9.64 7.35 -1.00
CA VAL A 114 10.63 6.42 -1.56
C VAL A 114 12.04 6.77 -1.05
N ARG A 115 12.67 5.82 -0.36
CA ARG A 115 14.04 5.91 0.18
C ARG A 115 14.87 4.69 -0.23
N GLY A 116 15.58 4.81 -1.34
CA GLY A 116 16.34 3.70 -1.91
C GLY A 116 15.40 2.56 -2.31
N ALA A 117 15.52 1.41 -1.64
CA ALA A 117 14.63 0.27 -1.84
C ALA A 117 13.37 0.31 -0.96
N ASN A 118 13.33 1.18 0.05
CA ASN A 118 12.18 1.28 0.95
C ASN A 118 11.12 2.21 0.37
N VAL A 119 9.88 1.74 0.34
CA VAL A 119 8.69 2.50 -0.03
C VAL A 119 7.75 2.46 1.17
N GLN A 120 7.23 3.63 1.55
CA GLN A 120 6.21 3.80 2.59
C GLN A 120 5.03 4.52 1.92
N VAL A 121 3.81 4.11 2.23
CA VAL A 121 2.59 4.71 1.67
C VAL A 121 1.64 5.04 2.81
N LEU A 122 0.83 6.07 2.59
CA LEU A 122 -0.29 6.46 3.43
C LEU A 122 -1.43 6.90 2.52
N LEU A 123 -2.63 6.43 2.82
CA LEU A 123 -3.90 6.89 2.25
C LEU A 123 -4.73 7.48 3.41
N SER A 124 -5.29 8.67 3.21
CA SER A 124 -6.01 9.40 4.26
C SER A 124 -7.26 8.69 4.76
N ASP A 125 -7.91 7.92 3.88
CA ASP A 125 -9.15 7.21 4.15
C ASP A 125 -9.11 5.85 3.44
N ALA A 126 -9.23 4.75 4.18
CA ALA A 126 -9.20 3.40 3.63
C ALA A 126 -10.34 3.10 2.63
N ALA A 127 -11.51 3.69 2.79
CA ALA A 127 -12.66 3.46 1.91
C ALA A 127 -12.40 3.98 0.49
N ALA A 128 -11.53 4.98 0.34
CA ALA A 128 -11.11 5.51 -0.96
C ALA A 128 -10.48 4.46 -1.88
N ALA A 129 -9.98 3.34 -1.33
CA ALA A 129 -9.49 2.21 -2.12
C ALA A 129 -10.60 1.47 -2.89
N GLY A 130 -11.87 1.70 -2.54
CA GLY A 130 -13.04 1.18 -3.25
C GLY A 130 -13.49 2.05 -4.43
N ASP A 131 -12.96 3.27 -4.57
CA ASP A 131 -13.38 4.21 -5.63
C ASP A 131 -12.23 4.69 -6.51
N TRP A 132 -10.99 4.71 -5.99
CA TRP A 132 -9.86 5.35 -6.65
C TRP A 132 -8.71 4.38 -6.94
N PRO A 133 -8.18 4.34 -8.17
CA PRO A 133 -7.12 3.40 -8.55
C PRO A 133 -5.86 3.49 -7.65
N ILE A 134 -5.39 4.70 -7.33
CA ILE A 134 -4.25 4.83 -6.39
C ILE A 134 -4.57 4.30 -4.99
N GLY A 135 -5.81 4.42 -4.54
CA GLY A 135 -6.24 3.87 -3.26
C GLY A 135 -6.20 2.34 -3.29
N ARG A 136 -6.71 1.75 -4.39
CA ARG A 136 -6.68 0.31 -4.61
C ARG A 136 -5.25 -0.23 -4.65
N ASP A 137 -4.38 0.40 -5.43
CA ASP A 137 -2.97 0.04 -5.51
C ASP A 137 -2.26 0.14 -4.14
N ILE A 138 -2.62 1.13 -3.31
CA ILE A 138 -2.08 1.25 -1.96
C ILE A 138 -2.55 0.09 -1.08
N ALA A 139 -3.83 -0.28 -1.15
CA ALA A 139 -4.35 -1.42 -0.40
C ALA A 139 -3.67 -2.73 -0.83
N ASP A 140 -3.53 -2.95 -2.14
CA ASP A 140 -2.83 -4.11 -2.71
C ASP A 140 -1.35 -4.13 -2.31
N PHE A 141 -0.68 -2.98 -2.34
CA PHE A 141 0.71 -2.84 -1.90
C PHE A 141 0.89 -3.19 -0.42
N LEU A 142 -0.10 -2.88 0.43
CA LEU A 142 -0.09 -3.19 1.85
C LEU A 142 -0.60 -4.61 2.15
N GLY A 143 -1.17 -5.31 1.17
CA GLY A 143 -1.80 -6.61 1.35
C GLY A 143 -3.09 -6.55 2.16
N VAL A 144 -3.86 -5.46 2.00
CA VAL A 144 -5.18 -5.28 2.62
C VAL A 144 -6.25 -5.88 1.71
N GLU A 145 -6.87 -6.97 2.16
CA GLU A 145 -7.88 -7.70 1.37
C GLU A 145 -9.30 -7.14 1.58
N GLU A 146 -9.59 -6.60 2.77
CA GLU A 146 -10.90 -6.07 3.12
C GLU A 146 -10.89 -4.55 3.05
N ILE A 147 -11.59 -4.00 2.05
CA ILE A 147 -11.78 -2.57 1.87
C ILE A 147 -13.11 -2.18 2.53
N PRO A 148 -13.15 -1.13 3.37
CA PRO A 148 -14.41 -0.61 3.89
C PRO A 148 -15.34 -0.16 2.76
N ASP A 149 -16.66 -0.22 2.99
CA ASP A 149 -17.63 0.38 2.08
C ASP A 149 -17.42 1.90 2.02
N THR A 150 -17.49 2.49 0.82
CA THR A 150 -17.34 3.95 0.58
C THR A 150 -18.26 4.83 1.42
N ASP A 151 -19.43 4.31 1.80
CA ASP A 151 -20.42 5.04 2.60
C ASP A 151 -20.16 5.01 4.13
N ASP A 152 -19.15 4.25 4.60
CA ASP A 152 -18.83 4.07 6.02
C ASP A 152 -17.66 4.95 6.49
N ASP A 153 -17.72 5.40 7.75
CA ASP A 153 -16.58 6.07 8.40
C ASP A 153 -15.36 5.14 8.43
N SER A 154 -14.23 5.60 7.91
CA SER A 154 -13.03 4.79 7.72
C SER A 154 -11.78 5.45 8.31
N GLU A 155 -10.81 4.61 8.69
CA GLU A 155 -9.53 5.07 9.24
C GLU A 155 -8.48 5.23 8.13
N PRO A 156 -7.42 6.05 8.34
CA PRO A 156 -6.30 6.11 7.40
C PRO A 156 -5.60 4.76 7.26
N MET A 157 -5.12 4.47 6.05
CA MET A 157 -4.44 3.21 5.71
C MET A 157 -2.95 3.44 5.44
N GLY A 158 -2.08 2.61 6.03
CA GLY A 158 -0.64 2.63 5.78
C GLY A 158 0.19 3.19 6.94
N ASP A 159 1.27 3.90 6.64
CA ASP A 159 2.27 4.34 7.60
C ASP A 159 2.11 5.81 7.99
N LEU A 160 1.40 6.08 9.10
CA LEU A 160 1.24 7.42 9.67
C LEU A 160 2.59 8.07 10.08
N GLY A 161 3.63 7.27 10.27
CA GLY A 161 4.96 7.69 10.67
C GLY A 161 5.89 8.01 9.49
N LEU A 162 5.41 7.93 8.24
CA LEU A 162 6.27 8.06 7.05
C LEU A 162 7.03 9.39 6.96
N LEU A 163 6.55 10.44 7.63
CA LEU A 163 7.17 11.77 7.70
C LEU A 163 7.71 12.14 9.11
N ALA A 164 7.77 11.19 10.04
CA ALA A 164 8.21 11.43 11.42
C ALA A 164 9.63 12.02 11.51
N ASP A 165 10.55 11.55 10.66
CA ASP A 165 11.92 12.08 10.60
C ASP A 165 12.02 13.50 9.99
N LEU A 166 10.95 13.98 9.35
CA LEU A 166 10.86 15.34 8.79
C LEU A 166 10.06 16.29 9.67
N GLY A 167 9.54 15.81 10.81
CA GLY A 167 8.90 16.64 11.84
C GLY A 167 7.38 16.57 11.90
N VAL A 168 6.74 15.65 11.17
CA VAL A 168 5.30 15.34 11.27
C VAL A 168 5.15 14.01 12.02
N SER A 169 4.70 14.04 13.27
CA SER A 169 4.51 12.80 14.06
C SER A 169 3.28 12.02 13.60
N GLU A 170 3.19 10.74 13.93
CA GLU A 170 2.01 9.89 13.68
C GLU A 170 0.71 10.55 14.16
N PHE A 171 0.68 11.07 15.39
CA PHE A 171 -0.48 11.79 15.94
C PHE A 171 -0.84 13.07 15.16
N GLU A 172 0.15 13.74 14.57
CA GLU A 172 -0.11 14.95 13.79
C GLU A 172 -0.62 14.56 12.39
N MET A 173 -0.10 13.47 11.82
CA MET A 173 -0.59 12.90 10.57
C MET A 173 -2.03 12.40 10.71
N GLU A 174 -2.34 11.65 11.77
CA GLU A 174 -3.69 11.19 12.10
C GLU A 174 -4.66 12.38 12.21
N ALA A 175 -4.25 13.46 12.88
CA ALA A 175 -5.06 14.67 12.97
C ALA A 175 -5.30 15.36 11.63
N PHE A 176 -4.41 15.21 10.64
CA PHE A 176 -4.67 15.69 9.28
C PHE A 176 -5.63 14.76 8.52
N CYS A 177 -5.55 13.45 8.73
CA CYS A 177 -6.48 12.50 8.12
C CYS A 177 -7.91 12.67 8.67
N ASP A 178 -8.05 12.99 9.96
CA ASP A 178 -9.35 13.23 10.63
C ASP A 178 -9.96 14.62 10.34
N ASP A 179 -9.30 15.49 9.56
CA ASP A 179 -9.78 16.85 9.26
C ASP A 179 -10.63 16.89 7.99
N TYR A 180 -11.87 16.42 8.09
CA TYR A 180 -12.86 16.43 7.00
C TYR A 180 -13.44 17.82 6.68
N ASP A 181 -13.07 18.86 7.43
CA ASP A 181 -13.54 20.24 7.21
C ASP A 181 -12.67 21.01 6.19
N SER A 182 -11.51 20.46 5.84
CA SER A 182 -10.52 21.09 4.96
C SER A 182 -10.32 20.29 3.68
N ASP A 183 -10.08 20.97 2.56
CA ASP A 183 -9.79 20.30 1.30
C ASP A 183 -8.44 19.55 1.37
N SER A 184 -8.35 18.40 0.69
CA SER A 184 -7.21 17.49 0.78
C SER A 184 -5.91 18.10 0.24
N ASP A 185 -5.99 18.98 -0.75
CA ASP A 185 -4.85 19.76 -1.26
C ASP A 185 -4.36 20.82 -0.25
N GLU A 186 -5.27 21.46 0.47
CA GLU A 186 -4.95 22.39 1.55
C GLU A 186 -4.24 21.65 2.70
N LEU A 187 -4.72 20.46 3.08
CA LEU A 187 -4.10 19.60 4.09
C LEU A 187 -2.67 19.20 3.68
N LEU A 188 -2.48 18.76 2.44
CA LEU A 188 -1.14 18.48 1.89
C LEU A 188 -0.24 19.73 1.91
N GLY A 189 -0.81 20.91 1.67
CA GLY A 189 -0.11 22.18 1.83
C GLY A 189 0.38 22.43 3.27
N GLN A 190 -0.46 22.14 4.27
CA GLN A 190 -0.10 22.26 5.68
C GLN A 190 1.01 21.26 6.07
N ILE A 191 0.90 20.01 5.60
CA ILE A 191 1.94 18.98 5.76
C ILE A 191 3.26 19.45 5.12
N ALA A 192 3.20 20.01 3.91
CA ALA A 192 4.35 20.54 3.19
C ALA A 192 5.03 21.71 3.94
N ASP A 193 4.27 22.60 4.57
CA ASP A 193 4.82 23.64 5.45
C ASP A 193 5.55 23.02 6.65
N ARG A 194 5.00 21.95 7.24
CA ARG A 194 5.60 21.25 8.38
C ARG A 194 6.95 20.62 8.07
N ILE A 195 7.09 20.01 6.89
CA ILE A 195 8.36 19.42 6.41
C ILE A 195 9.30 20.45 5.74
N SER A 196 9.00 21.74 5.90
CA SER A 196 9.82 22.87 5.40
C SER A 196 9.93 22.96 3.88
N VAL A 197 8.90 22.53 3.13
CA VAL A 197 8.85 22.60 1.66
C VAL A 197 7.71 23.47 1.13
N GLY A 198 6.82 23.96 1.98
CA GLY A 198 5.58 24.65 1.59
C GLY A 198 5.71 25.75 0.53
N PRO A 199 6.71 26.66 0.56
CA PRO A 199 6.88 27.63 -0.52
C PRO A 199 7.19 27.01 -1.89
N ALA A 200 7.89 25.87 -1.93
CA ALA A 200 8.12 25.14 -3.17
C ALA A 200 6.87 24.37 -3.60
N PHE A 201 6.19 23.72 -2.66
CA PHE A 201 4.93 23.02 -2.89
C PHE A 201 3.88 23.92 -3.52
N ARG A 202 3.58 25.08 -2.92
CA ARG A 202 2.60 26.03 -3.45
C ARG A 202 2.90 26.48 -4.89
N ARG A 203 4.19 26.68 -5.24
CA ARG A 203 4.57 26.99 -6.63
C ARG A 203 4.35 25.83 -7.59
N ALA A 204 4.47 24.59 -7.12
CA ALA A 204 4.14 23.42 -7.92
C ALA A 204 2.63 23.32 -8.13
N VAL A 205 1.84 23.56 -7.08
CA VAL A 205 0.36 23.54 -7.13
C VAL A 205 -0.21 24.57 -8.11
N GLU A 206 0.37 25.78 -8.17
CA GLU A 206 0.02 26.83 -9.16
C GLU A 206 0.14 26.38 -10.64
N SER A 207 0.71 25.20 -10.92
CA SER A 207 0.81 24.64 -12.28
C SER A 207 -0.43 23.84 -12.70
N PHE A 208 -1.34 23.53 -11.77
CA PHE A 208 -2.60 22.81 -12.03
C PHE A 208 -3.81 23.76 -12.25
N ASP A 209 -3.65 25.06 -11.93
CA ASP A 209 -4.63 26.15 -12.13
C ASP A 209 -4.71 26.69 -13.59
#